data_AF-A0A6C0JKW9-F1
#
_entry.id   AF-A0A6C0JKW9-F1
#
_cell.length_a   1.000
_cell.length_b   1.000
_cell.length_c   1.000
_cell.angle_alpha   90.00
_cell.angle_beta   90.00
_cell.angle_gamma   90.00
#
_symmetry.space_group_name_H-M   'P 1'
#
loop_
_entity.id
_entity.type
_entity.pdbx_description
1 polymer ?
#
loop_
_entity_poly.entity_id
_entity_poly.type
_entity_poly.pdbx_seq_one_letter_code
_entity_poly.pdbx_strand_id
1 'polypeptide(L)'
;MPPTIYLLNDAIHKRKMAAFDYDWTLVKPKNGKKFPSNIHDWQWLNPNIPEQIKKYYEDGYMIVIFTNQSKLWKHEQIKLVAKTLDIPIFIVIATDKCEYKPNTILLDALIGDNKINKEESFFVGDALGRLSDFSDSDKVFAENIGICYYSPENLFDL
;
A
#
# COMPACT_ATOMS: atom_id res chain seq x y z
N MET A 1 -9.99 10.68 12.88
CA MET A 1 -11.08 10.83 11.88
C MET A 1 -11.03 9.58 11.05
N PRO A 2 -12.13 8.87 10.75
CA PRO A 2 -12.04 7.58 10.07
C PRO A 2 -11.13 7.64 8.84
N PRO A 3 -10.32 6.59 8.57
CA PRO A 3 -9.45 6.55 7.41
C PRO A 3 -10.18 6.90 6.12
N THR A 4 -9.49 7.58 5.21
CA THR A 4 -10.05 7.90 3.89
C THR A 4 -9.93 6.68 2.99
N ILE A 5 -11.03 6.24 2.38
CA ILE A 5 -11.06 5.09 1.47
C ILE A 5 -11.48 5.55 0.07
N TYR A 6 -10.68 5.21 -0.93
CA TYR A 6 -11.06 5.35 -2.34
C TYR A 6 -11.15 3.97 -2.99
N LEU A 7 -12.19 3.79 -3.80
CA LEU A 7 -12.39 2.60 -4.61
C LEU A 7 -12.11 2.98 -6.06
N LEU A 8 -11.18 2.29 -6.72
CA LEU A 8 -10.93 2.42 -8.14
C LEU A 8 -11.43 1.18 -8.87
N ASN A 9 -12.00 1.39 -10.06
CA ASN A 9 -12.48 0.35 -10.96
C ASN A 9 -13.37 -0.69 -10.27
N ASP A 10 -14.31 -0.23 -9.44
CA ASP A 10 -15.30 -1.06 -8.73
C ASP A 10 -14.67 -2.19 -7.91
N ALA A 11 -13.63 -1.86 -7.14
CA ALA A 11 -12.96 -2.79 -6.22
C ALA A 11 -13.94 -3.54 -5.32
N ILE A 12 -13.83 -4.87 -5.34
CA ILE A 12 -14.62 -5.80 -4.52
C ILE A 12 -13.73 -6.55 -3.53
N HIS A 13 -14.29 -6.87 -2.37
CA HIS A 13 -13.58 -7.68 -1.39
C HIS A 13 -13.32 -9.10 -1.89
N LYS A 14 -12.10 -9.58 -1.68
CA LYS A 14 -11.70 -10.98 -1.93
C LYS A 14 -11.10 -11.58 -0.65
N ARG A 15 -11.00 -12.91 -0.62
CA ARG A 15 -10.40 -13.64 0.50
C ARG A 15 -8.88 -13.42 0.58
N LYS A 16 -8.17 -13.41 -0.55
CA LYS A 16 -6.72 -13.17 -0.60
C LYS A 16 -6.45 -11.68 -0.78
N MET A 17 -5.49 -11.14 -0.04
CA MET A 17 -5.13 -9.73 -0.08
C MET A 17 -3.64 -9.55 -0.33
N ALA A 18 -3.30 -8.82 -1.38
CA ALA A 18 -1.97 -8.30 -1.61
C ALA A 18 -2.01 -6.82 -1.28
N ALA A 19 -1.41 -6.46 -0.15
CA ALA A 19 -1.44 -5.10 0.36
C ALA A 19 -0.05 -4.46 0.30
N PHE A 20 -0.01 -3.15 0.06
CA PHE A 20 1.23 -2.42 -0.20
C PHE A 20 1.24 -1.09 0.56
N ASP A 21 2.39 -0.70 1.12
CA ASP A 21 2.68 0.72 1.34
C ASP A 21 2.85 1.44 -0.02
N TYR A 22 2.92 2.76 -0.01
CA TYR A 22 3.01 3.57 -1.20
C TYR A 22 4.41 4.16 -1.44
N ASP A 23 4.92 4.97 -0.50
CA ASP A 23 6.16 5.71 -0.68
C ASP A 23 7.35 4.78 -0.42
N TRP A 24 8.34 4.77 -1.31
CA TRP A 24 9.49 3.85 -1.23
C TRP A 24 9.15 2.36 -1.27
N THR A 25 7.88 2.02 -1.53
CA THR A 25 7.40 0.66 -1.78
C THR A 25 6.91 0.49 -3.21
N LEU A 26 5.93 1.28 -3.62
CA LEU A 26 5.42 1.28 -5.01
C LEU A 26 6.13 2.33 -5.85
N VAL A 27 6.34 3.52 -5.29
CA VAL A 27 6.88 4.66 -6.02
C VAL A 27 8.01 5.33 -5.27
N LYS A 28 8.86 6.04 -6.01
CA LYS A 28 9.84 7.00 -5.48
C LYS A 28 9.72 8.33 -6.22
N PRO A 29 10.15 9.46 -5.63
CA PRO A 29 10.25 10.73 -6.35
C PRO A 29 11.19 10.63 -7.56
N LYS A 30 10.99 11.51 -8.54
CA LYS A 30 11.92 11.62 -9.67
C LYS A 30 13.23 12.26 -9.18
N ASN A 31 14.31 12.04 -9.93
CA ASN A 31 15.59 12.73 -9.73
C ASN A 31 16.23 12.54 -8.35
N GLY A 32 16.00 11.38 -7.69
CA GLY A 32 16.69 11.01 -6.45
C GLY A 32 16.31 11.82 -5.20
N LYS A 33 15.21 12.58 -5.24
CA LYS A 33 14.73 13.32 -4.06
C LYS A 33 14.19 12.36 -2.99
N LYS A 34 14.29 12.77 -1.72
CA LYS A 34 13.70 12.04 -0.59
C LYS A 34 12.17 12.11 -0.57
N PHE A 35 11.61 13.26 -0.94
CA PHE A 35 10.16 13.51 -0.92
C PHE A 35 9.68 14.12 -2.25
N PRO A 36 8.46 13.80 -2.70
CA PRO A 36 7.92 14.36 -3.91
C PRO A 36 7.48 15.81 -3.73
N SER A 37 7.65 16.61 -4.77
CA SER A 37 7.35 18.04 -4.77
C SER A 37 5.97 18.41 -5.31
N ASN A 38 5.34 17.54 -6.10
CA ASN A 38 4.00 17.73 -6.66
C ASN A 38 3.39 16.39 -7.07
N ILE A 39 2.14 16.40 -7.55
CA ILE A 39 1.40 15.20 -7.91
C ILE A 39 2.03 14.37 -9.05
N HIS A 40 2.85 14.96 -9.91
CA HIS A 40 3.53 14.28 -11.03
C HIS A 40 4.99 13.90 -10.74
N ASP A 41 5.48 14.21 -9.54
CA ASP A 41 6.84 13.90 -9.09
C ASP A 41 6.92 12.48 -8.51
N TRP A 42 6.74 11.48 -9.36
CA TRP A 42 6.84 10.08 -8.99
C TRP A 42 7.33 9.24 -10.17
N GLN A 43 7.94 8.11 -9.88
CA GLN A 43 8.22 7.01 -10.80
C GLN A 43 8.05 5.70 -10.03
N TRP A 44 7.70 4.62 -10.72
CA TRP A 44 7.70 3.29 -10.11
C TRP A 44 9.06 3.01 -9.47
N LEU A 45 9.05 2.37 -8.30
CA LEU A 45 10.28 2.02 -7.59
C LEU A 45 11.15 1.09 -8.45
N ASN A 46 10.51 0.10 -9.08
CA ASN A 46 11.00 -0.77 -10.16
C ASN A 46 10.01 -0.74 -11.35
N PRO A 47 10.45 -0.67 -12.62
CA PRO A 47 9.57 -0.79 -13.79
C PRO A 47 8.66 -2.03 -13.84
N ASN A 48 9.01 -3.13 -13.18
CA ASN A 48 8.21 -4.37 -13.18
C ASN A 48 6.99 -4.35 -12.23
N ILE A 49 6.91 -3.38 -11.30
CA ILE A 49 5.86 -3.32 -10.26
C ILE A 49 4.44 -3.39 -10.85
N PRO A 50 4.09 -2.63 -11.90
CA PRO A 50 2.75 -2.69 -12.48
C PRO A 50 2.35 -4.09 -12.95
N GLU A 51 3.27 -4.80 -13.59
CA GLU A 51 3.05 -6.16 -14.10
C GLU A 51 2.83 -7.13 -12.94
N GLN A 52 3.65 -7.05 -11.90
CA GLN A 52 3.52 -7.92 -10.73
C GLN A 52 2.20 -7.71 -9.97
N ILE A 53 1.80 -6.46 -9.74
CA ILE A 53 0.52 -6.17 -9.05
C ILE A 53 -0.67 -6.69 -9.87
N LYS A 54 -0.64 -6.52 -11.19
CA LYS A 54 -1.67 -7.06 -12.08
C LYS A 54 -1.74 -8.58 -11.99
N LYS A 55 -0.60 -9.26 -11.96
CA LYS A 55 -0.52 -10.71 -11.78
C LYS A 55 -1.16 -11.16 -10.46
N TYR A 56 -0.89 -10.48 -9.34
CA TYR A 56 -1.57 -10.80 -8.08
C TYR A 56 -3.10 -10.64 -8.19
N TYR A 57 -3.56 -9.60 -8.88
CA TYR A 57 -4.99 -9.43 -9.09
C TYR A 57 -5.61 -10.58 -9.92
N GLU A 58 -4.92 -10.99 -10.98
CA GLU A 58 -5.28 -12.15 -11.83
C GLU A 58 -5.26 -13.47 -11.03
N ASP A 59 -4.31 -13.64 -10.11
CA ASP A 59 -4.19 -14.77 -9.19
C ASP A 59 -5.23 -14.75 -8.05
N GLY A 60 -6.22 -13.86 -8.13
CA GLY A 60 -7.38 -13.83 -7.24
C GLY A 60 -7.21 -13.00 -5.98
N TYR A 61 -6.15 -12.19 -5.89
CA TYR A 61 -5.98 -11.25 -4.79
C TYR A 61 -6.83 -9.99 -5.01
N MET A 62 -7.34 -9.40 -3.92
CA MET A 62 -7.70 -7.99 -3.92
C MET A 62 -6.44 -7.18 -3.70
N ILE A 63 -6.32 -6.05 -4.40
CA ILE A 63 -5.17 -5.16 -4.30
C ILE A 63 -5.53 -4.00 -3.39
N VAL A 64 -4.69 -3.75 -2.39
CA VAL A 64 -4.92 -2.71 -1.38
C VAL A 64 -3.67 -1.87 -1.18
N ILE A 65 -3.81 -0.55 -1.17
CA ILE A 65 -2.75 0.37 -0.76
C ILE A 65 -3.09 0.93 0.62
N PHE A 66 -2.24 0.70 1.61
CA PHE A 66 -2.34 1.27 2.95
C PHE A 66 -1.21 2.28 3.19
N THR A 67 -1.54 3.55 3.40
CA THR A 67 -0.51 4.60 3.52
C THR A 67 -0.84 5.68 4.55
N ASN A 68 0.19 6.25 5.15
CA ASN A 68 0.12 7.31 6.15
C ASN A 68 0.33 8.68 5.48
N GLN A 69 -0.75 9.42 5.17
CA GLN A 69 -0.65 10.68 4.42
C GLN A 69 -1.59 11.76 4.96
N SER A 70 -1.00 12.82 5.52
CA SER A 70 -1.74 13.99 6.00
C SER A 70 -1.99 15.06 4.92
N LYS A 71 -1.38 14.92 3.73
CA LYS A 71 -1.43 15.93 2.67
C LYS A 71 -2.44 15.55 1.59
N LEU A 72 -3.49 16.36 1.42
CA LEU A 72 -4.55 16.10 0.42
C LEU A 72 -4.03 15.93 -1.01
N TRP A 73 -3.04 16.71 -1.45
CA TRP A 73 -2.48 16.55 -2.80
C TRP A 73 -1.84 15.17 -3.01
N LYS A 74 -1.40 14.51 -1.94
CA LYS A 74 -0.83 13.17 -2.02
C LYS A 74 -1.90 12.12 -2.32
N HIS A 75 -3.14 12.34 -1.85
CA HIS A 75 -4.28 11.48 -2.21
C HIS A 75 -4.52 11.52 -3.73
N GLU A 76 -4.41 12.70 -4.34
CA GLU A 76 -4.51 12.84 -5.80
C GLU A 76 -3.37 12.13 -6.52
N GLN A 77 -2.14 12.23 -6.02
CA GLN A 77 -1.01 11.49 -6.58
C GLN A 77 -1.23 9.97 -6.51
N ILE A 78 -1.64 9.43 -5.36
CA ILE A 78 -1.87 7.98 -5.19
C ILE A 78 -2.96 7.51 -6.15
N LYS A 79 -4.07 8.25 -6.27
CA LYS A 79 -5.14 7.95 -7.22
C LYS A 79 -4.65 8.00 -8.67
N LEU A 80 -3.82 8.98 -9.03
CA LEU A 80 -3.24 9.11 -10.37
C LEU A 80 -2.35 7.91 -10.72
N VAL A 81 -1.50 7.48 -9.77
CA VAL A 81 -0.64 6.29 -9.94
C VAL A 81 -1.47 5.02 -10.02
N ALA A 82 -2.38 4.79 -9.08
CA ALA A 82 -3.18 3.57 -9.04
C ALA A 82 -4.06 3.41 -10.30
N LYS A 83 -4.56 4.52 -10.87
CA LYS A 83 -5.29 4.50 -12.15
C LYS A 83 -4.48 3.96 -13.32
N THR A 84 -3.14 4.08 -13.32
CA THR A 84 -2.33 3.54 -14.43
C THR A 84 -2.25 2.01 -14.40
N LEU A 85 -2.62 1.37 -13.28
CA LEU A 85 -2.68 -0.08 -13.17
C LEU A 85 -3.93 -0.66 -13.84
N ASP A 86 -4.98 0.13 -14.06
CA ASP A 86 -6.20 -0.29 -14.76
C ASP A 86 -6.81 -1.61 -14.23
N ILE A 87 -6.81 -1.78 -12.91
CA ILE A 87 -7.41 -2.90 -12.20
C ILE A 87 -8.19 -2.38 -10.97
N PRO A 88 -9.08 -3.19 -10.39
CA PRO A 88 -9.77 -2.82 -9.15
C PRO A 88 -8.81 -2.73 -7.95
N ILE A 89 -8.79 -1.57 -7.29
CA ILE A 89 -7.86 -1.27 -6.18
C ILE A 89 -8.60 -0.52 -5.08
N PHE A 90 -8.34 -0.93 -3.83
CA PHE A 90 -8.65 -0.14 -2.65
C PHE A 90 -7.46 0.74 -2.27
N ILE A 91 -7.71 2.02 -2.03
CA ILE A 91 -6.72 2.95 -1.47
C ILE A 91 -7.23 3.39 -0.11
N VAL A 92 -6.49 3.07 0.95
CA VAL A 92 -6.87 3.36 2.34
C VAL A 92 -5.78 4.23 2.96
N ILE A 93 -6.16 5.42 3.41
CA ILE A 93 -5.22 6.46 3.84
C ILE A 93 -5.50 6.85 5.29
N ALA A 94 -4.50 6.66 6.15
CA ALA A 94 -4.49 7.25 7.48
C ALA A 94 -4.11 8.71 7.35
N THR A 95 -5.03 9.61 7.67
CA THR A 95 -4.79 11.07 7.59
C THR A 95 -4.34 11.64 8.93
N ASP A 96 -4.82 11.07 10.03
CA ASP A 96 -4.44 11.45 11.40
C ASP A 96 -3.28 10.57 11.90
N LYS A 97 -2.30 11.19 12.57
CA LYS A 97 -1.13 10.49 13.11
C LYS A 97 -1.49 9.42 14.13
N CYS A 98 -2.60 9.56 14.85
CA CYS A 98 -3.05 8.55 15.81
C CYS A 98 -3.57 7.26 15.14
N GLU A 99 -3.87 7.32 13.84
CA GLU A 99 -4.36 6.20 13.03
C GLU A 99 -3.28 5.66 12.08
N TYR A 100 -2.10 6.27 12.09
CA TYR A 100 -1.00 5.80 11.28
C TYR A 100 -0.67 4.35 11.64
N LYS A 101 -0.20 3.60 10.63
CA LYS A 101 0.49 2.33 10.87
C LYS A 101 1.50 2.52 12.01
N PRO A 102 1.53 1.60 13.01
CA PRO A 102 1.08 0.21 12.91
C PRO A 102 -0.36 -0.09 13.38
N ASN A 103 -1.23 0.92 13.55
CA ASN A 103 -2.62 0.70 13.94
C ASN A 103 -3.41 -0.06 12.86
N THR A 104 -4.16 -1.11 13.24
CA THR A 104 -4.96 -1.94 12.31
C THR A 104 -6.23 -1.26 11.82
N ILE A 105 -6.58 -0.08 12.34
CA ILE A 105 -7.80 0.66 11.99
C ILE A 105 -7.99 0.85 10.47
N LEU A 106 -6.89 0.93 9.73
CA LEU A 106 -6.90 0.99 8.27
C LEU A 106 -7.51 -0.27 7.66
N LEU A 107 -7.10 -1.45 8.12
CA LEU A 107 -7.68 -2.71 7.69
C LEU A 107 -9.12 -2.80 8.19
N ASP A 108 -9.36 -2.53 9.46
CA ASP A 108 -10.69 -2.69 10.10
C ASP A 108 -11.75 -1.85 9.37
N ALA A 109 -11.41 -0.60 9.00
CA ALA A 109 -12.28 0.29 8.23
C ALA A 109 -12.54 -0.21 6.80
N LEU A 110 -11.58 -0.90 6.19
CA LEU A 110 -11.74 -1.49 4.86
C LEU A 110 -12.59 -2.77 4.91
N ILE A 111 -12.27 -3.71 5.80
CA ILE A 111 -12.89 -5.05 5.77
C ILE A 111 -14.28 -5.06 6.38
N GLY A 112 -14.56 -4.25 7.41
CA GLY A 112 -15.79 -4.36 8.19
C GLY A 112 -16.03 -5.81 8.65
N ASP A 113 -17.19 -6.37 8.28
CA ASP A 113 -17.56 -7.76 8.61
C ASP A 113 -16.96 -8.81 7.65
N ASN A 114 -16.29 -8.38 6.57
CA ASN A 114 -15.64 -9.30 5.63
C ASN A 114 -14.44 -10.00 6.30
N LYS A 115 -14.08 -11.16 5.76
CA LYS A 115 -12.95 -11.96 6.26
C LYS A 115 -11.91 -12.18 5.18
N ILE A 116 -10.65 -11.96 5.53
CA ILE A 116 -9.50 -12.33 4.70
C ILE A 116 -8.93 -13.68 5.13
N ASN A 117 -8.31 -14.40 4.19
CA ASN A 117 -7.44 -15.53 4.49
C ASN A 117 -6.06 -14.98 4.86
N LYS A 118 -5.72 -14.96 6.15
CA LYS A 118 -4.47 -14.40 6.64
C LYS A 118 -3.23 -15.17 6.16
N GLU A 119 -3.34 -16.49 5.99
CA GLU A 119 -2.23 -17.34 5.55
C GLU A 119 -1.85 -17.10 4.08
N GLU A 120 -2.82 -16.67 3.26
CA GLU A 120 -2.63 -16.34 1.85
C GLU A 120 -2.66 -14.84 1.59
N SER A 121 -2.57 -14.01 2.64
CA SER A 121 -2.51 -12.55 2.50
C SER A 121 -1.18 -12.04 2.98
N PHE A 122 -0.72 -10.94 2.41
CA PHE A 122 0.56 -10.35 2.77
C PHE A 122 0.57 -8.83 2.62
N PHE A 123 1.54 -8.22 3.29
CA PHE A 123 1.81 -6.80 3.21
C PHE A 123 3.24 -6.54 2.69
N VAL A 124 3.42 -5.58 1.79
CA VAL A 124 4.74 -5.15 1.33
C VAL A 124 4.98 -3.72 1.73
N GLY A 125 6.13 -3.45 2.32
CA GLY A 125 6.49 -2.13 2.82
C GLY A 125 7.99 -1.97 3.05
N ASP A 126 8.49 -0.75 2.97
CA ASP A 126 9.91 -0.42 3.16
C ASP A 126 10.28 -0.24 4.64
N ALA A 127 9.30 0.05 5.50
CA ALA A 127 9.51 0.27 6.93
C ALA A 127 9.50 -1.05 7.73
N LEU A 128 10.56 -1.85 7.59
CA LEU A 128 10.67 -3.18 8.21
C LEU A 128 11.61 -3.23 9.43
N GLY A 129 12.17 -2.10 9.84
CA GLY A 129 13.07 -2.01 11.00
C GLY A 129 14.50 -2.50 10.72
N ARG A 130 14.94 -2.53 9.46
CA ARG A 130 16.34 -2.77 9.09
C ARG A 130 17.19 -1.56 9.48
N LEU A 131 18.52 -1.72 9.54
CA LEU A 131 19.45 -0.65 9.96
C LEU A 131 19.30 0.67 9.17
N SER A 132 18.91 0.57 7.89
CA SER A 132 18.68 1.70 6.99
C SER A 132 17.26 2.24 6.99
N ASP A 133 16.31 1.53 7.60
CA ASP A 133 14.89 1.90 7.55
C ASP A 133 14.60 3.03 8.53
N PHE A 134 13.71 3.94 8.15
CA PHE A 134 13.30 5.05 9.01
C PHE A 134 12.43 4.59 10.19
N SER A 135 11.69 3.48 10.02
CA SER A 135 10.82 2.90 11.03
C SER A 135 10.57 1.42 10.75
N ASP A 136 9.80 0.76 11.61
CA ASP A 136 9.31 -0.61 11.48
C ASP A 136 7.77 -0.68 11.31
N SER A 137 7.12 0.44 10.98
CA SER A 137 5.67 0.57 11.01
C SER A 137 4.92 -0.38 10.08
N ASP A 138 5.53 -0.76 8.93
CA ASP A 138 4.94 -1.70 7.98
C ASP A 138 5.01 -3.13 8.49
N LYS A 139 6.15 -3.51 9.06
CA LYS A 139 6.34 -4.80 9.72
C LYS A 139 5.34 -4.96 10.86
N VAL A 140 5.29 -4.01 11.78
CA VAL A 140 4.42 -4.09 12.97
C VAL A 140 2.94 -4.04 12.55
N PHE A 141 2.59 -3.30 11.49
CA PHE A 141 1.24 -3.33 10.92
C PHE A 141 0.84 -4.73 10.43
N ALA A 142 1.71 -5.38 9.65
CA ALA A 142 1.47 -6.74 9.15
C ALA A 142 1.39 -7.77 10.29
N GLU A 143 2.28 -7.66 11.29
CA GLU A 143 2.28 -8.50 12.49
C GLU A 143 0.99 -8.34 13.32
N ASN A 144 0.52 -7.10 13.52
CA ASN A 144 -0.73 -6.83 14.23
C ASN A 144 -1.96 -7.40 13.49
N ILE A 145 -1.94 -7.41 12.15
CA ILE A 145 -2.97 -8.07 11.34
C ILE A 145 -2.84 -9.60 11.42
N GLY A 146 -1.61 -10.11 11.55
CA GLY A 146 -1.27 -11.52 11.52
C GLY A 146 -1.12 -12.08 10.09
N ILE A 147 -0.53 -11.30 9.19
CA ILE A 147 -0.23 -11.67 7.79
C ILE A 147 1.29 -11.64 7.54
N CYS A 148 1.74 -12.34 6.50
CA CYS A 148 3.15 -12.28 6.08
C CYS A 148 3.51 -10.86 5.62
N TYR A 149 4.79 -10.50 5.74
CA TYR A 149 5.32 -9.27 5.18
C TYR A 149 6.59 -9.49 4.37
N TYR A 150 6.79 -8.65 3.37
CA TYR A 150 7.95 -8.67 2.48
C TYR A 150 8.48 -7.26 2.29
N SER A 151 9.77 -7.15 2.01
CA SER A 151 10.34 -5.89 1.54
C SER A 151 10.02 -5.69 0.04
N PRO A 152 10.03 -4.46 -0.47
CA PRO A 152 9.87 -4.21 -1.90
C PRO A 152 10.96 -4.91 -2.70
N GLU A 153 12.16 -5.04 -2.15
CA GLU A 153 13.27 -5.71 -2.83
C GLU A 153 13.07 -7.23 -2.95
N ASN A 154 12.41 -7.84 -1.96
CA ASN A 154 12.09 -9.26 -2.01
C ASN A 154 10.98 -9.56 -3.02
N LEU A 155 10.01 -8.66 -3.17
CA LEU A 155 8.87 -8.90 -4.05
C LEU A 155 9.17 -8.48 -5.50
N PHE A 156 9.77 -7.30 -5.68
CA PHE A 156 9.90 -6.65 -6.98
C PHE A 156 11.27 -6.85 -7.65
N ASP A 157 12.09 -7.78 -7.17
CA ASP A 157 13.43 -8.06 -7.72
C ASP A 157 14.25 -6.77 -7.93
N LEU A 158 14.34 -5.93 -6.89
CA LEU A 158 15.10 -4.66 -6.89
C LEU A 158 16.61 -4.86 -6.71
#